data_AF-I4ETE1-F1
#
_entry.id   AF-I4ETE1-F1
#
_cell.length_a   1.000
_cell.length_b   1.000
_cell.length_c   1.000
_cell.angle_alpha   90.00
_cell.angle_beta   90.00
_cell.angle_gamma   90.00
#
_symmetry.space_group_name_H-M   'P 1'
#
loop_
_entity.id
_entity.type
_entity.pdbx_description
1 polymer ?
#
loop_
_entity_poly.entity_id
_entity_poly.type
_entity_poly.pdbx_seq_one_letter_code
_entity_poly.pdbx_strand_id
1 'polypeptide(L)'
;MATTGTTSVKPHPVWSALVGLTSLGVLLQALWAGLFLRPGTDGGTWYSVHQHGAEATVTLAAVATVAAVVWLRHRRDLLVGTALLLVLLVVEYALGRAGGGSVAVHVPLAMLLMGLAVWLPMAARRR
;
A
#
# COMPACT_ATOMS: atom_id res chain seq x y z
N MET A 1 -23.18 -9.19 37.61
CA MET A 1 -22.04 -8.52 36.94
C MET A 1 -22.14 -8.84 35.46
N ALA A 2 -22.70 -7.95 34.64
CA ALA A 2 -22.94 -8.21 33.22
C ALA A 2 -21.65 -7.97 32.43
N THR A 3 -21.12 -9.00 31.79
CA THR A 3 -20.03 -8.91 30.82
C THR A 3 -20.57 -8.25 29.57
N THR A 4 -20.32 -6.96 29.40
CA THR A 4 -20.57 -6.25 28.14
C THR A 4 -19.61 -6.83 27.10
N GLY A 5 -20.11 -7.81 26.34
CA GLY A 5 -19.45 -8.36 25.17
C GLY A 5 -19.20 -7.21 24.19
N THR A 6 -17.98 -6.69 24.19
CA THR A 6 -17.59 -5.62 23.31
C THR A 6 -17.57 -6.22 21.89
N THR A 7 -18.64 -6.06 21.14
CA THR A 7 -18.70 -6.48 19.73
C THR A 7 -17.55 -5.80 18.99
N SER A 8 -16.57 -6.58 18.55
CA SER A 8 -15.51 -6.11 17.67
C SER A 8 -16.16 -5.79 16.34
N VAL A 9 -16.34 -4.50 16.03
CA VAL A 9 -16.79 -4.09 14.69
C VAL A 9 -15.64 -4.38 13.74
N LYS A 10 -15.76 -5.49 13.01
CA LYS A 10 -14.78 -5.86 12.00
C LYS A 10 -14.85 -4.85 10.84
N PRO A 11 -13.71 -4.43 10.26
CA PRO A 11 -13.70 -3.62 9.05
C PRO A 11 -14.44 -4.32 7.91
N HIS A 12 -14.97 -3.53 6.97
CA HIS A 12 -15.67 -4.08 5.81
C HIS A 12 -14.77 -5.08 5.05
N PRO A 13 -15.24 -6.28 4.70
CA PRO A 13 -14.40 -7.34 4.14
C PRO A 13 -13.77 -6.94 2.80
N VAL A 14 -14.51 -6.20 1.97
CA VAL A 14 -14.00 -5.70 0.68
C VAL A 14 -12.84 -4.71 0.88
N TRP A 15 -12.98 -3.76 1.82
CA TRP A 15 -11.87 -2.85 2.14
C TRP A 15 -10.65 -3.61 2.66
N SER A 16 -10.87 -4.61 3.52
CA SER A 16 -9.79 -5.44 4.06
C SER A 16 -9.05 -6.21 2.96
N ALA A 17 -9.77 -6.76 1.98
CA ALA A 17 -9.19 -7.44 0.84
C ALA A 17 -8.40 -6.48 -0.06
N LEU A 18 -8.95 -5.28 -0.35
CA LEU A 18 -8.28 -4.27 -1.17
C LEU A 18 -6.98 -3.78 -0.52
N VAL A 19 -7.00 -3.50 0.78
CA VAL A 19 -5.79 -3.12 1.52
C VAL A 19 -4.80 -4.28 1.54
N GLY A 20 -5.24 -5.52 1.78
CA GLY A 20 -4.37 -6.69 1.74
C GLY A 20 -3.68 -6.90 0.38
N LEU A 21 -4.43 -6.76 -0.71
CA LEU A 21 -3.89 -6.83 -2.08
C LEU A 21 -2.95 -5.66 -2.37
N THR A 22 -3.26 -4.45 -1.89
CA THR A 22 -2.37 -3.30 -2.02
C THR A 22 -1.06 -3.54 -1.26
N SER A 23 -1.13 -4.06 -0.03
CA SER A 23 0.06 -4.41 0.76
C SER A 23 0.89 -5.52 0.10
N LEU A 24 0.25 -6.51 -0.51
CA LEU A 24 0.93 -7.50 -1.33
C LEU A 24 1.64 -6.85 -2.52
N GLY A 25 0.98 -5.90 -3.20
CA GLY A 25 1.57 -5.09 -4.26
C GLY A 25 2.84 -4.38 -3.79
N VAL A 26 2.80 -3.69 -2.65
CA VAL A 26 3.97 -3.02 -2.04
C VAL A 26 5.11 -4.00 -1.77
N LEU A 27 4.82 -5.20 -1.28
CA LEU A 27 5.83 -6.24 -1.07
C LEU A 27 6.45 -6.71 -2.39
N LEU A 28 5.62 -6.98 -3.39
CA LEU A 28 6.08 -7.42 -4.70
C LEU A 28 6.93 -6.33 -5.38
N GLN A 29 6.62 -5.05 -5.18
CA GLN A 29 7.43 -3.94 -5.68
C GLN A 29 8.88 -4.02 -5.18
N ALA A 30 9.10 -4.32 -3.89
CA ALA A 30 10.44 -4.49 -3.33
C ALA A 30 11.18 -5.69 -3.95
N LEU A 31 10.48 -6.80 -4.19
CA LEU A 31 11.06 -7.99 -4.83
C LEU A 31 11.46 -7.71 -6.29
N TRP A 32 10.58 -7.08 -7.06
CA TRP A 32 10.84 -6.75 -8.46
C TRP A 32 11.94 -5.69 -8.59
N ALA A 33 12.01 -4.72 -7.67
CA ALA A 33 13.13 -3.78 -7.61
C ALA A 33 14.47 -4.51 -7.39
N GLY A 34 14.50 -5.51 -6.50
CA GLY A 34 15.68 -6.35 -6.30
C GLY A 34 16.08 -7.14 -7.56
N LEU A 35 15.12 -7.68 -8.31
CA LEU A 35 15.37 -8.42 -9.56
C LEU A 35 15.79 -7.51 -10.73
N PHE A 36 15.25 -6.30 -10.76
CA PHE A 36 15.62 -5.24 -11.70
C PHE A 36 17.07 -4.79 -11.49
N LEU A 37 17.50 -4.61 -10.24
CA LEU A 37 18.85 -4.18 -9.90
C LEU A 37 19.89 -5.32 -9.92
N ARG A 38 19.45 -6.58 -10.02
CA ARG A 38 20.35 -7.74 -9.95
C ARG A 38 21.24 -7.80 -11.20
N PRO A 39 22.58 -7.88 -11.06
CA PRO A 39 23.45 -8.13 -12.20
C PRO A 39 23.16 -9.49 -12.85
N GLY A 40 23.17 -9.54 -14.20
CA GLY A 40 22.99 -10.78 -14.95
C GLY A 40 21.54 -11.24 -15.16
N THR A 41 20.54 -10.41 -14.83
CA THR A 41 19.14 -10.60 -15.25
C THR A 41 18.77 -9.69 -16.42
N ASP A 42 17.64 -9.98 -17.06
CA ASP A 42 16.98 -9.03 -17.95
C ASP A 42 16.35 -7.89 -17.13
N GLY A 43 17.16 -6.88 -16.81
CA GLY A 43 16.73 -5.70 -16.07
C GLY A 43 15.62 -4.93 -16.79
N GLY A 44 15.55 -4.97 -18.12
CA GLY A 44 14.48 -4.31 -18.89
C GLY A 44 13.11 -4.93 -18.63
N THR A 45 13.04 -6.26 -18.66
CA THR A 45 11.80 -6.99 -18.31
C THR A 45 11.39 -6.72 -16.87
N TRP A 46 12.31 -6.83 -15.91
CA TRP A 46 11.97 -6.61 -14.49
C TRP A 46 11.61 -5.16 -14.19
N TYR A 47 12.19 -4.19 -14.89
CA TYR A 47 11.76 -2.78 -14.85
C TYR A 47 10.30 -2.64 -15.32
N SER A 48 9.93 -3.26 -16.44
CA SER A 48 8.55 -3.23 -16.95
C SER A 48 7.56 -3.88 -15.97
N VAL A 49 7.93 -5.03 -15.39
CA VAL A 49 7.10 -5.70 -14.36
C VAL A 49 6.94 -4.82 -13.13
N HIS A 50 8.04 -4.20 -12.66
CA HIS A 50 8.01 -3.27 -11.54
C HIS A 50 7.07 -2.08 -11.83
N GLN A 51 7.19 -1.46 -13.01
CA GLN A 51 6.37 -0.33 -13.42
C GLN A 51 4.87 -0.67 -13.50
N HIS A 52 4.49 -1.71 -14.25
CA HIS A 52 3.08 -2.11 -14.37
C HIS A 52 2.52 -2.59 -13.03
N GLY A 53 3.35 -3.24 -12.22
CA GLY A 53 2.99 -3.60 -10.85
C GLY A 53 2.69 -2.39 -9.98
N ALA A 54 3.41 -1.28 -10.17
CA ALA A 54 3.18 -0.04 -9.43
C ALA A 54 1.84 0.59 -9.84
N GLU A 55 1.52 0.60 -11.14
CA GLU A 55 0.23 1.07 -11.68
C GLU A 55 -0.95 0.28 -11.08
N ALA A 56 -0.85 -1.05 -11.05
CA ALA A 56 -1.85 -1.91 -10.43
C ALA A 56 -1.98 -1.64 -8.92
N THR A 57 -0.86 -1.48 -8.22
CA THR A 57 -0.84 -1.22 -6.76
C THR A 57 -1.47 0.13 -6.41
N VAL A 58 -1.14 1.18 -7.15
CA VAL A 58 -1.76 2.52 -7.02
C VAL A 58 -3.26 2.44 -7.29
N THR A 59 -3.68 1.71 -8.33
CA THR A 59 -5.09 1.53 -8.67
C THR A 59 -5.85 0.83 -7.53
N LEU A 60 -5.30 -0.25 -6.98
CA LEU A 60 -5.87 -0.94 -5.82
C LEU A 60 -6.01 -0.01 -4.61
N ALA A 61 -4.99 0.80 -4.33
CA ALA A 61 -5.03 1.78 -3.25
C ALA A 61 -6.10 2.86 -3.48
N ALA A 62 -6.32 3.27 -4.73
CA ALA A 62 -7.36 4.22 -5.09
C ALA A 62 -8.76 3.65 -4.82
N VAL A 63 -9.00 2.41 -5.25
CA VAL A 63 -10.27 1.71 -4.98
C VAL A 63 -10.46 1.46 -3.48
N ALA A 64 -9.38 1.10 -2.75
CA ALA A 64 -9.40 0.98 -1.29
C ALA A 64 -9.78 2.31 -0.61
N THR A 65 -9.28 3.42 -1.12
CA THR A 65 -9.60 4.77 -0.61
C THR A 65 -11.07 5.10 -0.82
N VAL A 66 -11.61 4.83 -2.01
CA VAL A 66 -13.06 4.99 -2.28
C VAL A 66 -13.89 4.13 -1.31
N ALA A 67 -13.53 2.86 -1.14
CA ALA A 67 -14.18 1.97 -0.18
C ALA A 67 -14.12 2.50 1.26
N ALA A 68 -12.99 3.08 1.68
CA ALA A 68 -12.84 3.69 3.01
C ALA A 68 -13.73 4.93 3.18
N VAL A 69 -13.83 5.80 2.17
CA VAL A 69 -14.72 6.98 2.20
C VAL A 69 -16.19 6.55 2.29
N VAL A 70 -16.60 5.53 1.55
CA VAL A 70 -18.00 5.09 1.54
C VAL A 70 -18.37 4.34 2.82
N TRP A 71 -17.55 3.38 3.26
CA TRP A 71 -17.92 2.46 4.34
C TRP A 71 -17.26 2.73 5.69
N LEU A 72 -16.11 3.43 5.71
CA LEU A 72 -15.30 3.64 6.92
C LEU A 72 -15.20 5.12 7.33
N ARG A 73 -16.10 5.99 6.84
CA ARG A 73 -16.10 7.44 7.16
C ARG A 73 -16.11 7.78 8.66
N HIS A 74 -16.60 6.86 9.50
CA HIS A 74 -16.63 7.01 10.96
C HIS A 74 -15.34 6.50 11.65
N ARG A 75 -14.53 5.69 10.96
CA ARG A 75 -13.21 5.22 11.40
C ARG A 75 -12.12 6.08 10.78
N ARG A 76 -11.96 7.28 11.33
CA ARG A 76 -11.04 8.32 10.81
C ARG A 76 -9.59 7.83 10.73
N ASP A 77 -9.17 6.99 11.67
CA ASP A 77 -7.88 6.30 11.68
C ASP A 77 -7.63 5.53 10.38
N LEU A 78 -8.60 4.68 9.97
CA LEU A 78 -8.49 3.86 8.77
C LEU A 78 -8.67 4.68 7.49
N LEU A 79 -9.57 5.66 7.49
CA LEU A 79 -9.78 6.54 6.35
C LEU A 79 -8.52 7.37 6.04
N VAL A 80 -7.96 8.03 7.06
CA VAL A 80 -6.73 8.83 6.91
C VAL A 80 -5.56 7.95 6.53
N GLY A 81 -5.41 6.78 7.18
CA GLY A 81 -4.36 5.83 6.83
C GLY A 81 -4.45 5.32 5.39
N THR A 82 -5.64 5.00 4.90
CA THR A 82 -5.84 4.53 3.52
C THR A 82 -5.59 5.65 2.52
N ALA A 83 -6.06 6.87 2.80
CA ALA A 83 -5.79 8.03 1.94
C ALA A 83 -4.30 8.38 1.90
N LEU A 84 -3.62 8.33 3.05
CA LEU A 84 -2.18 8.53 3.14
C LEU A 84 -1.42 7.49 2.33
N LEU A 85 -1.82 6.21 2.40
CA LEU A 85 -1.23 5.14 1.60
C LEU A 85 -1.33 5.45 0.10
N LEU A 86 -2.50 5.86 -0.38
CA LEU A 86 -2.68 6.26 -1.78
C LEU A 86 -1.77 7.43 -2.17
N VAL A 87 -1.77 8.51 -1.37
CA VAL A 87 -0.97 9.71 -1.67
C VAL A 87 0.51 9.37 -1.75
N LEU A 88 1.02 8.62 -0.77
CA LEU A 88 2.42 8.21 -0.75
C LEU A 88 2.75 7.27 -1.92
N LEU A 89 1.86 6.35 -2.31
CA LEU A 89 2.06 5.50 -3.50
C LEU A 89 2.09 6.29 -4.81
N VAL A 90 1.26 7.33 -4.94
CA VAL A 90 1.29 8.22 -6.12
C VAL A 90 2.59 9.01 -6.18
N VAL A 91 3.04 9.55 -5.04
CA VAL A 91 4.34 10.23 -4.93
C VAL A 91 5.47 9.28 -5.29
N GLU A 92 5.43 8.06 -4.76
CA GLU A 92 6.44 7.03 -5.00
C GLU A 92 6.51 6.62 -6.47
N TYR A 93 5.35 6.43 -7.11
CA TYR A 93 5.26 6.17 -8.55
C TYR A 93 5.85 7.30 -9.38
N ALA A 94 5.61 8.56 -9.00
CA ALA A 94 6.19 9.71 -9.67
C ALA A 94 7.72 9.78 -9.50
N LEU A 95 8.22 9.54 -8.29
CA LEU A 95 9.66 9.49 -7.99
C LEU A 95 10.36 8.37 -8.78
N GLY A 96 9.75 7.19 -8.84
CA GLY A 96 10.28 6.05 -9.60
C GLY A 96 10.41 6.36 -11.08
N ARG A 97 9.40 7.02 -11.68
CA ARG A 97 9.44 7.45 -13.09
C ARG A 97 10.43 8.59 -13.36
N ALA A 98 10.71 9.44 -12.37
CA ALA A 98 11.70 10.51 -12.52
C ALA A 98 13.13 9.96 -12.65
N GLY A 99 13.43 8.83 -12.00
CA GLY A 99 14.73 8.19 -12.05
C GLY A 99 15.91 9.05 -11.58
N GLY A 100 17.13 8.53 -11.77
CA GLY A 100 18.37 9.25 -11.45
C GLY A 100 18.47 9.62 -9.96
N GLY A 101 18.60 10.91 -9.66
CA GLY A 101 18.76 11.42 -8.30
C GLY A 101 17.57 11.18 -7.36
N SER A 102 16.37 10.88 -7.90
CA SER A 102 15.19 10.59 -7.09
C SER A 102 15.30 9.28 -6.31
N VAL A 103 16.17 8.35 -6.73
CA VAL A 103 16.32 7.02 -6.13
C VAL A 103 16.68 7.11 -4.63
N ALA A 104 17.46 8.12 -4.25
CA ALA A 104 17.84 8.38 -2.86
C ALA A 104 16.65 8.69 -1.95
N VAL A 105 15.52 9.15 -2.51
CA VAL A 105 14.27 9.43 -1.79
C VAL A 105 13.24 8.34 -2.01
N HIS A 106 13.18 7.79 -3.22
CA HIS A 106 12.30 6.68 -3.62
C HIS A 106 12.46 5.49 -2.68
N VAL A 107 13.67 4.93 -2.55
CA VAL A 107 13.88 3.71 -1.75
C VAL A 107 13.49 3.89 -0.27
N PRO A 108 13.89 4.97 0.44
CA PRO A 108 13.39 5.21 1.80
C PRO A 108 11.87 5.36 1.88
N LEU A 109 11.23 6.02 0.91
CA LEU A 109 9.78 6.18 0.89
C LEU A 109 9.06 4.84 0.65
N ALA A 110 9.56 3.97 -0.24
CA ALA A 110 9.09 2.58 -0.37
C ALA A 110 9.13 1.81 0.96
N MET A 111 10.20 1.97 1.74
CA MET A 111 10.31 1.30 3.04
C MET A 111 9.29 1.84 4.06
N LEU A 112 9.04 3.15 4.05
CA LEU A 112 7.97 3.75 4.87
C LEU A 112 6.59 3.23 4.46
N LEU A 113 6.34 3.12 3.15
CA LEU A 113 5.13 2.55 2.58
C LEU A 113 4.90 1.10 3.03
N MET A 114 5.95 0.29 3.12
CA MET A 114 5.86 -1.05 3.69
C MET A 114 5.39 -1.02 5.15
N GLY A 115 5.95 -0.12 5.96
CA GLY A 115 5.50 0.08 7.34
C GLY A 115 4.01 0.44 7.44
N LEU A 116 3.54 1.35 6.59
CA LEU A 116 2.13 1.74 6.54
C LEU A 116 1.22 0.60 6.05
N ALA A 117 1.67 -0.16 5.05
CA ALA A 117 0.98 -1.32 4.50
C ALA A 117 0.80 -2.45 5.52
N VAL A 118 1.72 -2.58 6.48
CA VAL A 118 1.60 -3.50 7.62
C VAL A 118 0.73 -2.91 8.74
N TRP A 119 0.89 -1.62 9.02
CA TRP A 119 0.15 -0.94 10.09
C TRP A 119 -1.36 -0.93 9.84
N LEU A 120 -1.82 -0.67 8.61
CA LEU A 120 -3.26 -0.55 8.30
C LEU A 120 -4.09 -1.79 8.71
N PRO A 121 -3.73 -3.03 8.31
CA PRO A 121 -4.41 -4.24 8.78
C PRO A 121 -4.36 -4.43 10.30
N MET A 122 -3.29 -3.99 10.96
CA MET A 122 -3.17 -4.06 12.42
C MET A 122 -4.07 -3.05 13.12
N ALA A 123 -4.11 -1.81 12.62
CA ALA A 123 -4.99 -0.74 13.10
C ALA A 123 -6.46 -1.13 12.93
N ALA A 124 -6.80 -1.79 11.82
CA ALA A 124 -8.15 -2.24 11.55
C ALA A 124 -8.67 -3.30 12.54
N ARG A 125 -7.76 -3.99 13.24
CA ARG A 125 -8.10 -4.94 14.32
C ARG A 125 -8.23 -4.25 15.68
N ARG A 126 -7.72 -3.03 15.82
CA ARG A 126 -7.82 -2.23 17.05
C ARG A 126 -9.16 -1.50 17.06
N ARG A 127 -9.76 -1.43 18.25
CA ARG A 127 -11.09 -0.85 18.49
C ARG A 127 -11.07 0.65 18.28
#